data_AF-A0A6A8QKE0-F1
#
_entry.id   AF-A0A6A8QKE0-F1
#
_cell.length_a   1.000
_cell.length_b   1.000
_cell.length_c   1.000
_cell.angle_alpha   90.00
_cell.angle_beta   90.00
_cell.angle_gamma   90.00
#
_symmetry.space_group_name_H-M   'P 1'
#
loop_
_entity.id
_entity.type
_entity.pdbx_description
1 polymer ?
#
loop_
_entity_poly.entity_id
_entity_poly.type
_entity_poly.pdbx_seq_one_letter_code
_entity_poly.pdbx_strand_id
1 'polypeptide(L)'
;MTTLKDQRLVSRSIGRGLVALIDGRPYPLIDVSIAGVSFQDDTPRAGQALSLTLARTDAPEDRVDGRLRIVSATGGTTRGELAITVPMVLYVIRHLARVAEA
;
A
#
# COMPACT_ATOMS: atom_id res chain seq x y z
N MET A 1 2.59 28.43 -17.89
CA MET A 1 2.07 27.59 -16.79
C MET A 1 1.62 26.28 -17.39
N THR A 2 2.48 25.27 -17.40
CA THR A 2 2.17 23.98 -18.02
C THR A 2 1.49 23.10 -16.98
N THR A 3 0.20 22.90 -17.16
CA THR A 3 -0.67 22.10 -16.28
C THR A 3 -0.20 20.64 -16.31
N LEU A 4 0.35 20.16 -15.19
CA LEU A 4 0.69 18.75 -14.89
C LEU A 4 -0.56 17.84 -14.82
N LYS A 5 -1.46 17.88 -15.83
CA LYS A 5 -2.75 17.15 -15.80
C LYS A 5 -2.90 15.99 -16.77
N ASP A 6 -1.96 15.76 -17.69
CA ASP A 6 -2.13 14.77 -18.77
C ASP A 6 -1.03 13.68 -18.81
N GLN A 7 -0.66 13.13 -17.66
CA GLN A 7 0.05 11.84 -17.58
C GLN A 7 -0.81 10.74 -16.93
N ARG A 8 -2.14 10.82 -17.07
CA ARG A 8 -3.05 9.68 -16.82
C ARG A 8 -3.01 8.66 -17.99
N LEU A 9 -1.81 8.30 -18.42
CA LEU A 9 -1.60 7.21 -19.37
C LEU A 9 -1.59 5.91 -18.54
N VAL A 10 -2.76 5.25 -18.50
CA VAL A 10 -2.97 3.90 -17.96
C VAL A 10 -2.54 3.76 -16.50
N SER A 11 -3.36 4.25 -15.56
CA SER A 11 -3.17 4.01 -14.13
C SER A 11 -3.25 2.51 -13.82
N ARG A 12 -2.14 1.79 -13.97
CA ARG A 12 -1.91 0.58 -13.17
C ARG A 12 -1.99 1.04 -11.73
N SER A 13 -2.99 0.55 -10.98
CA SER A 13 -3.01 0.72 -9.53
C SER A 13 -1.64 0.26 -9.02
N ILE A 14 -0.89 1.17 -8.40
CA ILE A 14 0.47 0.88 -7.94
C ILE A 14 0.43 -0.20 -6.84
N GLY A 15 -0.70 -0.33 -6.13
CA GLY A 15 -0.95 -1.42 -5.19
C GLY A 15 -1.21 -2.80 -5.83
N ARG A 16 -1.47 -2.89 -7.15
CA ARG A 16 -1.79 -4.15 -7.81
C ARG A 16 -0.66 -5.16 -7.64
N GLY A 17 -1.02 -6.38 -7.22
CA GLY A 17 -0.06 -7.46 -6.97
C GLY A 17 0.53 -7.46 -5.56
N LEU A 18 0.08 -6.54 -4.69
CA LEU A 18 0.33 -6.57 -3.25
C LEU A 18 -0.96 -6.75 -2.46
N VAL A 19 -0.80 -7.35 -1.29
CA VAL A 19 -1.83 -7.51 -0.26
C VAL A 19 -1.25 -7.09 1.09
N ALA A 20 -2.02 -6.36 1.88
CA ALA A 20 -1.74 -6.14 3.29
C ALA A 20 -2.41 -7.26 4.11
N LEU A 21 -1.65 -7.93 4.95
CA LEU A 21 -2.16 -8.86 5.95
C LEU A 21 -2.24 -8.11 7.28
N ILE A 22 -3.46 -7.87 7.78
CA ILE A 22 -3.71 -7.24 9.08
C ILE A 22 -4.45 -8.26 9.93
N ASP A 23 -3.89 -8.64 11.08
CA ASP A 23 -4.41 -9.72 11.93
C ASP A 23 -4.70 -11.02 11.16
N GLY A 24 -3.83 -11.35 10.20
CA GLY A 24 -3.94 -12.52 9.34
C GLY A 24 -5.01 -12.43 8.24
N ARG A 25 -5.74 -11.31 8.15
CA ARG A 25 -6.75 -11.09 7.11
C ARG A 25 -6.15 -10.35 5.91
N PRO A 26 -6.40 -10.81 4.67
CA PRO A 26 -5.88 -10.17 3.48
C PRO A 26 -6.72 -8.97 3.04
N TYR A 27 -6.04 -7.86 2.74
CA TYR A 27 -6.59 -6.62 2.23
C TYR A 27 -5.87 -6.23 0.95
N PRO A 28 -6.48 -6.39 -0.24
CA PRO A 28 -5.89 -5.97 -1.50
C PRO A 28 -5.57 -4.48 -1.50
N LEU A 29 -4.36 -4.11 -1.93
CA LEU A 29 -3.98 -2.71 -1.98
C LEU A 29 -4.56 -2.02 -3.22
N ILE A 30 -5.12 -0.83 -3.02
CA ILE A 30 -5.50 0.11 -4.07
C ILE A 30 -4.26 0.90 -4.51
N ASP A 31 -3.46 1.35 -3.55
CA ASP A 31 -2.26 2.15 -3.79
C ASP A 31 -1.20 1.91 -2.71
N VAL A 32 0.06 2.12 -3.07
CA VAL A 32 1.22 1.98 -2.18
C VAL A 32 2.28 3.02 -2.52
N SER A 33 2.89 3.58 -1.49
CA SER A 33 4.03 4.49 -1.57
C SER A 33 4.98 4.21 -0.41
N ILE A 34 6.13 4.87 -0.41
CA ILE A 34 7.09 4.79 0.70
C ILE A 34 6.46 5.30 2.01
N ALA A 35 5.54 6.28 1.91
CA ALA A 35 4.94 6.92 3.07
C ALA A 35 3.67 6.23 3.58
N GLY A 36 3.01 5.41 2.76
CA GLY A 36 1.68 4.90 3.12
C GLY A 36 1.05 3.98 2.09
N VAL A 37 -0.07 3.39 2.49
CA VAL A 37 -0.88 2.46 1.68
C VAL A 37 -2.35 2.86 1.73
N SER A 38 -3.10 2.41 0.72
CA SER A 38 -4.56 2.41 0.77
C SER A 38 -5.13 1.06 0.34
N PHE A 39 -6.21 0.64 0.99
CA PHE A 39 -6.87 -0.64 0.76
C PHE A 39 -8.39 -0.52 0.97
N GLN A 40 -9.14 -1.47 0.41
CA GLN A 40 -10.59 -1.52 0.54
C GLN A 40 -10.99 -2.13 1.89
N ASP A 41 -11.33 -1.26 2.84
CA ASP A 41 -11.94 -1.59 4.13
C ASP A 41 -12.42 -0.28 4.78
N ASP A 42 -13.48 -0.34 5.58
CA ASP A 42 -13.96 0.77 6.43
C ASP A 42 -13.95 0.40 7.92
N THR A 43 -13.47 -0.80 8.27
CA THR A 43 -13.43 -1.28 9.65
C THR A 43 -12.42 -0.52 10.54
N PRO A 44 -11.18 -0.25 10.08
CA PRO A 44 -10.19 0.45 10.90
C PRO A 44 -10.56 1.90 11.14
N ARG A 45 -10.27 2.42 12.34
CA ARG A 45 -10.58 3.81 12.70
C ARG A 45 -9.39 4.72 12.50
N ALA A 46 -9.62 5.96 12.08
CA ALA A 46 -8.58 6.98 12.04
C ALA A 46 -7.88 7.12 13.41
N GLY A 47 -6.55 7.24 13.39
CA GLY A 47 -5.69 7.25 14.57
C GLY A 47 -5.26 5.87 15.08
N GLN A 48 -5.90 4.78 14.64
CA GLN A 48 -5.54 3.43 15.06
C GLN A 48 -4.16 3.04 14.52
N ALA A 49 -3.34 2.43 15.38
CA ALA A 49 -2.08 1.81 14.98
C ALA A 49 -2.29 0.30 14.79
N LEU A 50 -1.80 -0.22 13.67
CA LEU A 50 -1.93 -1.63 13.28
C LEU A 50 -0.56 -2.19 12.94
N SER A 51 -0.35 -3.46 13.27
CA SER A 51 0.69 -4.26 12.62
C SER A 51 0.16 -4.71 11.26
N LEU A 52 1.05 -4.77 10.27
CA LEU A 52 0.74 -5.40 9.00
C LEU A 52 1.93 -6.17 8.46
N THR A 53 1.63 -7.08 7.54
CA THR A 53 2.61 -7.64 6.62
C THR A 53 2.20 -7.24 5.20
N LEU A 54 3.07 -6.59 4.44
CA LEU A 54 2.89 -6.47 2.99
C LEU A 54 3.46 -7.70 2.33
N ALA A 55 2.69 -8.34 1.46
CA ALA A 55 3.12 -9.52 0.73
C ALA A 55 2.73 -9.41 -0.75
N ARG A 56 3.49 -10.09 -1.61
CA ARG A 56 3.11 -10.27 -3.01
C ARG A 56 2.01 -11.31 -3.13
N THR A 57 1.06 -11.06 -4.03
CA THR A 57 -0.04 -12.01 -4.28
C THR A 57 0.42 -13.26 -5.03
N ASP A 58 1.47 -13.14 -5.85
CA ASP A 58 2.04 -14.21 -6.68
C ASP A 58 3.20 -14.96 -6.01
N ALA A 59 3.74 -14.42 -4.91
CA ALA A 59 4.81 -15.00 -4.10
C ALA A 59 4.65 -14.59 -2.63
N PRO A 60 3.71 -15.20 -1.86
CA PRO A 60 3.37 -14.76 -0.50
C PRO A 60 4.52 -14.82 0.51
N GLU A 61 5.57 -15.59 0.22
CA GLU A 61 6.82 -15.64 0.97
C GLU A 61 7.68 -14.39 0.79
N ASP A 62 7.53 -13.67 -0.33
CA ASP A 62 8.11 -12.34 -0.55
C ASP A 62 7.23 -11.31 0.15
N ARG A 63 7.63 -10.99 1.39
CA ARG A 63 6.86 -10.17 2.31
C ARG A 63 7.74 -9.34 3.23
N VAL A 64 7.16 -8.28 3.78
CA VAL A 64 7.79 -7.40 4.77
C VAL A 64 6.80 -7.05 5.88
N ASP A 65 7.26 -7.16 7.12
CA ASP A 65 6.49 -6.74 8.28
C ASP A 65 6.66 -5.25 8.55
N GLY A 66 5.60 -4.61 9.03
CA GLY A 66 5.60 -3.20 9.35
C GLY A 66 4.48 -2.79 10.30
N ARG A 67 4.41 -1.48 10.50
CA ARG A 67 3.32 -0.84 11.25
C ARG A 67 2.71 0.26 10.41
N LEU A 68 1.43 0.50 10.65
CA LEU A 68 0.62 1.47 9.95
C LEU A 68 -0.20 2.26 10.95
N ARG A 69 -0.29 3.57 10.77
CA ARG A 69 -1.28 4.41 11.45
C ARG A 69 -2.37 4.77 10.46
N ILE A 70 -3.61 4.46 10.79
CA ILE A 70 -4.76 4.84 9.96
C ILE A 70 -4.93 6.36 10.01
N VAL A 71 -4.98 7.00 8.85
CA VAL A 71 -5.18 8.45 8.71
C VAL A 71 -6.62 8.76 8.36
N SER A 72 -7.24 7.94 7.52
CA SER A 72 -8.64 8.10 7.11
C SER A 72 -9.27 6.76 6.74
N ALA A 73 -10.54 6.57 7.07
CA ALA A 73 -11.36 5.45 6.60
C ALA A 73 -12.71 6.02 6.15
N THR A 74 -12.87 6.21 4.84
CA THR A 74 -14.02 6.90 4.24
C THR A 74 -14.34 6.30 2.88
N GLY A 75 -15.59 5.94 2.65
CA GLY A 75 -16.07 5.53 1.32
C GLY A 75 -15.54 4.18 0.86
N GLY A 76 -15.49 3.18 1.75
CA GLY A 76 -14.97 1.84 1.47
C GLY A 76 -13.44 1.79 1.36
N THR A 77 -12.74 2.88 1.68
CA THR A 77 -11.29 3.01 1.50
C THR A 77 -10.63 3.49 2.77
N THR A 78 -9.70 2.68 3.25
CA THR A 78 -8.82 3.02 4.35
C THR A 78 -7.46 3.46 3.79
N ARG A 79 -6.92 4.55 4.35
CA ARG A 79 -5.56 5.03 4.12
C ARG A 79 -4.80 5.02 5.43
N GLY A 80 -3.54 4.61 5.37
CA GLY A 80 -2.66 4.78 6.51
C GLY A 80 -1.24 5.12 6.13
N GLU A 81 -0.55 5.70 7.09
CA GLU A 81 0.86 6.05 7.06
C GLU A 81 1.70 4.89 7.58
N LEU A 82 2.69 4.48 6.80
CA LEU A 82 3.61 3.42 7.19
C LEU A 82 4.67 3.98 8.15
N ALA A 83 4.99 3.20 9.17
CA ALA A 83 6.21 3.41 9.94
C ALA A 83 7.41 3.11 9.03
N ILE A 84 8.20 4.13 8.72
CA ILE A 84 9.32 4.02 7.78
C ILE A 84 10.44 3.21 8.42
N THR A 85 10.70 2.04 7.84
CA THR A 85 11.85 1.20 8.16
C THR A 85 12.62 0.91 6.87
N VAL A 86 13.93 0.69 6.96
CA VAL A 86 14.76 0.37 5.78
C VAL A 86 14.19 -0.83 4.99
N PRO A 87 13.79 -1.96 5.62
CA PRO A 87 13.17 -3.07 4.90
C PRO A 87 11.89 -2.69 4.17
N MET A 88 11.02 -1.90 4.80
CA MET A 88 9.75 -1.46 4.21
C MET A 88 10.00 -0.57 2.98
N VAL A 89 10.92 0.40 3.09
CA VAL A 89 11.30 1.29 1.99
C VAL A 89 11.83 0.49 0.81
N LEU A 90 12.79 -0.42 1.04
CA LEU A 90 13.37 -1.25 -0.02
C LEU A 90 12.34 -2.18 -0.65
N TYR A 91 11.43 -2.74 0.15
CA TYR A 91 10.35 -3.58 -0.35
C TYR A 91 9.42 -2.80 -1.29
N VAL A 92 8.96 -1.61 -0.88
CA VAL A 92 8.11 -0.76 -1.71
C VAL A 92 8.84 -0.34 -2.98
N ILE A 93 10.08 0.13 -2.91
CA ILE A 93 10.87 0.53 -4.09
C ILE A 93 11.00 -0.62 -5.10
N ARG A 94 11.32 -1.84 -4.63
CA ARG A 94 11.40 -3.02 -5.51
C ARG A 94 10.08 -3.31 -6.22
N HIS A 95 8.97 -3.18 -5.50
CA HIS A 95 7.65 -3.33 -6.11
C HIS A 95 7.36 -2.24 -7.16
N LEU A 96 7.68 -0.98 -6.85
CA LEU A 96 7.52 0.13 -7.80
C LEU A 96 8.34 -0.08 -9.07
N ALA A 97 9.58 -0.54 -8.95
CA ALA A 97 10.43 -0.87 -10.09
C ALA A 97 9.80 -1.97 -10.95
N ARG A 98 9.32 -3.05 -10.34
CA ARG A 98 8.63 -4.15 -11.05
C ARG A 98 7.39 -3.68 -11.79
N VAL A 99 6.58 -2.80 -11.19
CA VAL A 99 5.37 -2.25 -11.82
C VAL A 99 5.70 -1.33 -12.99
N ALA A 100 6.81 -0.59 -12.90
CA ALA A 100 7.29 0.30 -13.97
C ALA A 100 7.84 -0.48 -15.18
N GLU A 101 8.42 -1.66 -14.98
CA GLU A 101 8.96 -2.52 -16.04
C GLU A 101 7.91 -3.41 -16.73
N ALA A 102 6.76 -3.64 -16.10
CA ALA A 102 5.67 -4.49 -16.62
C ALA A 102 4.89 -3.84 -17.77
#